data_AF-A0A8T2I2R5-F1
#
_entry.id   AF-A0A8T2I2R5-F1
#
_cell.length_a   1.000
_cell.length_b   1.000
_cell.length_c   1.000
_cell.angle_alpha   90.00
_cell.angle_beta   90.00
_cell.angle_gamma   90.00
#
_symmetry.space_group_name_H-M   'P 1'
#
loop_
_entity.id
_entity.type
_entity.pdbx_description
1 polymer ?
#
loop_
_entity_poly.entity_id
_entity_poly.type
_entity_poly.pdbx_seq_one_letter_code
_entity_poly.pdbx_strand_id
1 'polypeptide(L)'
;MQTFLPTQQSSCISTASRQKLTTFTTQRPCAGRRLRSLPILNVAQPQRKQQLTTTTTTISSTRNTSSTPAIKNLLKTGSLSLLGFGSLTTAIMGFDVSGPGSVLEALGVLAAVVGVHELGHFTAARLQNIHVTKFAIGFGPPLITYQGGEVEYTLRALPLGGFVAFPDDDPDCPYPIDDPDLLRNRPVLDRAVVTIAGVVANCIFAFTICVVQASTIGLPIPTYMPGVKLGPIYPGSVADKSGLRKGDLVLSIGDLKVAPSPRAVDDVVTYIATRPGTTLPVAFEREGQKLSLDITPAEQPDGTGRIGVSLGANVTVDRKKAQDIGTALSLGSQDFSRLLGTVLKGLSQFVSNFQQTAERVSGPVAILAVGSEVARTDATGLYQFAALINLNLAVVNVLPLPALDGGFLALQLLETIRGGKKLDENVEKAIMASGFLLLTGVGLFLVARDAVSLLHL
;
A
#
# COMPACT_ATOMS: atom_id res chain seq x y z
N MET A 1 15.68 -73.34 9.40
CA MET A 1 14.93 -74.01 10.48
C MET A 1 13.45 -73.84 10.18
N GLN A 2 12.74 -74.97 10.23
CA GLN A 2 11.35 -75.29 9.85
C GLN A 2 10.33 -74.14 10.09
N THR A 3 9.46 -73.75 9.16
CA THR A 3 8.36 -74.46 8.44
C THR A 3 7.21 -74.90 9.37
N PHE A 4 6.01 -74.37 9.13
CA PHE A 4 4.70 -75.04 8.89
C PHE A 4 3.53 -74.13 9.36
N LEU A 5 2.69 -73.52 8.52
CA LEU A 5 1.62 -74.03 7.59
C LEU A 5 0.22 -74.10 8.26
N PRO A 6 -0.89 -74.18 7.48
CA PRO A 6 -2.04 -73.26 7.53
C PRO A 6 -3.38 -74.03 7.65
N THR A 7 -4.52 -73.39 7.37
CA THR A 7 -5.83 -73.98 6.96
C THR A 7 -6.86 -72.84 6.85
N GLN A 8 -7.87 -72.78 5.96
CA GLN A 8 -8.26 -73.53 4.77
C GLN A 8 -9.55 -72.88 4.18
N GLN A 9 -9.74 -72.99 2.85
CA GLN A 9 -11.00 -73.36 2.13
C GLN A 9 -12.27 -72.45 2.23
N SER A 10 -13.16 -72.25 1.24
CA SER A 10 -13.55 -72.90 -0.04
C SER A 10 -14.38 -71.87 -0.87
N SER A 11 -14.26 -71.73 -2.19
CA SER A 11 -14.94 -72.45 -3.29
C SER A 11 -16.46 -72.19 -3.50
N CYS A 12 -16.79 -71.80 -4.76
CA CYS A 12 -17.77 -72.43 -5.67
C CYS A 12 -19.08 -71.72 -6.11
N ILE A 13 -19.31 -71.80 -7.45
CA ILE A 13 -20.58 -71.96 -8.22
C ILE A 13 -21.32 -70.67 -8.69
N SER A 14 -21.24 -70.32 -9.99
CA SER A 14 -22.23 -70.56 -11.10
C SER A 14 -23.51 -69.71 -10.97
N THR A 15 -24.05 -69.02 -11.97
CA THR A 15 -24.63 -69.57 -13.22
C THR A 15 -25.07 -68.42 -14.16
N ALA A 16 -25.07 -68.71 -15.45
CA ALA A 16 -25.45 -67.87 -16.60
C ALA A 16 -26.93 -67.46 -16.70
N SER A 17 -27.24 -66.46 -17.54
CA SER A 17 -28.13 -66.63 -18.72
C SER A 17 -28.62 -65.29 -19.31
N ARG A 18 -28.31 -65.11 -20.63
CA ARG A 18 -29.13 -64.55 -21.73
C ARG A 18 -29.64 -63.11 -21.62
N GLN A 19 -29.84 -62.30 -22.65
CA GLN A 19 -29.81 -62.25 -24.13
C GLN A 19 -30.12 -60.75 -24.40
N LYS A 20 -29.82 -60.03 -25.47
CA LYS A 20 -29.58 -60.29 -26.90
C LYS A 20 -29.14 -58.92 -27.48
N LEU A 21 -28.23 -58.97 -28.46
CA LEU A 21 -28.26 -58.31 -29.78
C LEU A 21 -28.86 -56.87 -29.87
N THR A 22 -28.26 -55.89 -30.56
CA THR A 22 -27.70 -56.00 -31.92
C THR A 22 -26.97 -54.70 -32.34
N THR A 23 -25.78 -54.90 -32.95
CA THR A 23 -25.20 -54.25 -34.18
C THR A 23 -25.07 -52.72 -34.29
N PHE A 24 -23.84 -52.18 -34.38
CA PHE A 24 -22.91 -52.13 -35.55
C PHE A 24 -23.31 -50.98 -36.52
N THR A 25 -22.44 -50.16 -37.13
CA THR A 25 -21.08 -50.40 -37.62
C THR A 25 -20.45 -49.04 -38.05
N THR A 26 -19.17 -48.81 -37.70
CA THR A 26 -18.01 -48.38 -38.55
C THR A 26 -18.07 -47.07 -39.38
N GLN A 27 -17.00 -46.32 -39.66
CA GLN A 27 -15.60 -46.70 -39.95
C GLN A 27 -14.68 -45.44 -39.95
N ARG A 28 -13.43 -45.57 -39.46
CA ARG A 28 -12.25 -44.72 -39.85
C ARG A 28 -11.72 -45.20 -41.24
N PRO A 29 -10.57 -44.77 -41.85
CA PRO A 29 -9.47 -43.88 -41.43
C PRO A 29 -8.77 -42.99 -42.54
N CYS A 30 -7.77 -42.21 -42.09
CA CYS A 30 -6.50 -41.75 -42.73
C CYS A 30 -6.32 -41.58 -44.26
N ALA A 31 -5.77 -40.43 -44.67
CA ALA A 31 -4.47 -40.30 -45.39
C ALA A 31 -4.19 -38.84 -45.81
N GLY A 32 -2.93 -38.40 -45.71
CA GLY A 32 -2.49 -37.06 -46.12
C GLY A 32 -2.02 -36.94 -47.57
N ARG A 33 -1.86 -35.71 -48.06
CA ARG A 33 -0.78 -35.28 -48.98
C ARG A 33 -0.74 -33.77 -49.18
N ARG A 34 0.47 -33.33 -49.52
CA ARG A 34 1.02 -31.97 -49.61
C ARG A 34 0.54 -31.13 -50.82
N LEU A 35 0.77 -29.82 -50.65
CA LEU A 35 1.20 -28.80 -51.64
C LEU A 35 0.20 -28.34 -52.72
N ARG A 36 -0.16 -27.05 -52.65
CA ARG A 36 0.10 -26.07 -53.72
C ARG A 36 -0.01 -24.62 -53.22
N SER A 37 1.05 -23.89 -53.53
CA SER A 37 1.30 -22.46 -53.44
C SER A 37 0.50 -21.62 -54.44
N LEU A 38 0.25 -20.34 -54.13
CA LEU A 38 0.47 -19.11 -54.96
C LEU A 38 -0.45 -17.95 -54.49
N PRO A 39 -0.14 -16.68 -54.85
CA PRO A 39 0.52 -15.65 -54.01
C PRO A 39 -0.46 -14.49 -53.70
N ILE A 40 -0.03 -13.35 -53.14
CA ILE A 40 -0.36 -11.96 -53.61
C ILE A 40 0.44 -10.92 -52.78
N LEU A 41 1.28 -10.19 -53.51
CA LEU A 41 1.82 -8.81 -53.37
C LEU A 41 2.50 -8.29 -52.09
N ASN A 42 3.83 -8.17 -52.24
CA ASN A 42 4.66 -7.03 -51.81
C ASN A 42 4.15 -5.70 -52.40
N VAL A 43 4.15 -4.63 -51.60
CA VAL A 43 4.35 -3.25 -52.11
C VAL A 43 5.36 -2.55 -51.20
N ALA A 44 6.49 -2.21 -51.82
CA ALA A 44 7.60 -1.47 -51.24
C ALA A 44 7.32 0.04 -51.18
N GLN A 45 7.98 0.70 -50.25
CA GLN A 45 8.12 2.16 -50.14
C GLN A 45 8.73 2.79 -51.42
N PRO A 46 8.59 4.12 -51.55
CA PRO A 46 9.72 4.92 -51.99
C PRO A 46 10.07 6.03 -51.00
N GLN A 47 11.37 6.16 -50.78
CA GLN A 47 12.01 7.28 -50.08
C GLN A 47 11.92 8.59 -50.87
N ARG A 48 11.86 9.72 -50.14
CA ARG A 48 12.37 10.99 -50.66
C ARG A 48 13.09 11.79 -49.56
N LYS A 49 14.40 11.94 -49.75
CA LYS A 49 15.31 12.90 -49.09
C LYS A 49 14.94 14.34 -49.45
N GLN A 50 14.87 15.25 -48.48
CA GLN A 50 15.25 16.68 -48.57
C GLN A 50 15.60 17.15 -47.13
N GLN A 51 16.87 17.16 -46.72
CA GLN A 51 17.85 18.26 -46.79
C GLN A 51 17.49 19.51 -45.96
N LEU A 52 18.37 19.78 -44.98
CA LEU A 52 18.45 20.92 -44.06
C LEU A 52 18.21 22.28 -44.74
N THR A 53 17.49 23.17 -44.06
CA THR A 53 17.79 24.60 -44.11
C THR A 53 17.55 25.24 -42.74
N THR A 54 18.65 25.45 -42.03
CA THR A 54 18.77 26.27 -40.83
C THR A 54 18.43 27.71 -41.18
N THR A 55 17.41 28.31 -40.57
CA THR A 55 17.18 29.75 -40.65
C THR A 55 17.41 30.37 -39.28
N THR A 56 18.60 30.92 -39.13
CA THR A 56 19.02 31.80 -38.05
C THR A 56 18.31 33.14 -38.24
N THR A 57 17.36 33.48 -37.37
CA THR A 57 16.84 34.85 -37.30
C THR A 57 17.49 35.57 -36.14
N THR A 58 18.50 36.34 -36.50
CA THR A 58 19.15 37.39 -35.73
C THR A 58 18.10 38.43 -35.31
N ILE A 59 17.91 38.63 -34.00
CA ILE A 59 17.25 39.84 -33.49
C ILE A 59 18.30 40.68 -32.76
N SER A 60 18.49 41.85 -33.33
CA SER A 60 19.42 42.90 -32.97
C SER A 60 19.04 43.59 -31.66
N SER A 61 20.06 43.68 -30.80
CA SER A 61 20.31 44.68 -29.77
C SER A 61 19.67 46.06 -30.04
N THR A 62 18.87 46.54 -29.09
CA THR A 62 18.78 47.97 -28.75
C THR A 62 18.85 48.15 -27.23
N ARG A 63 19.83 48.95 -26.79
CA ARG A 63 20.01 49.45 -25.42
C ARG A 63 19.07 50.64 -25.19
N ASN A 64 18.48 50.72 -24.00
CA ASN A 64 18.36 51.94 -23.18
C ASN A 64 17.80 51.55 -21.80
N THR A 65 18.62 51.54 -20.73
CA THR A 65 18.90 52.63 -19.76
C THR A 65 17.82 52.83 -18.69
N SER A 66 18.11 52.39 -17.46
CA SER A 66 17.85 53.07 -16.17
C SER A 66 18.27 52.11 -15.02
N SER A 67 19.49 52.19 -14.48
CA SER A 67 19.91 53.02 -13.33
C SER A 67 19.45 52.53 -11.94
N THR A 68 20.31 51.72 -11.27
CA THR A 68 20.85 51.82 -9.87
C THR A 68 19.93 51.92 -8.63
N PRO A 69 20.44 51.76 -7.38
CA PRO A 69 21.41 50.79 -6.81
C PRO A 69 20.96 50.28 -5.40
N ALA A 70 21.73 49.41 -4.73
CA ALA A 70 22.18 49.56 -3.32
C ALA A 70 22.56 48.22 -2.64
N ILE A 71 23.84 47.88 -2.76
CA ILE A 71 24.57 47.06 -1.79
C ILE A 71 25.31 48.04 -0.88
N LYS A 72 24.97 48.10 0.41
CA LYS A 72 25.87 48.33 1.56
C LYS A 72 25.10 48.58 2.86
N ASN A 73 25.64 48.01 3.94
CA ASN A 73 25.43 48.32 5.35
C ASN A 73 24.24 47.69 6.07
N LEU A 74 24.46 46.49 6.64
CA LEU A 74 24.03 46.23 8.02
C LEU A 74 24.92 45.18 8.70
N LEU A 75 26.16 45.57 9.00
CA LEU A 75 27.04 44.87 9.94
C LEU A 75 27.73 45.92 10.80
N LYS A 76 27.20 46.17 12.00
CA LYS A 76 28.01 46.58 13.16
C LYS A 76 27.24 46.40 14.47
N THR A 77 27.78 45.47 15.27
CA THR A 77 27.92 45.47 16.74
C THR A 77 26.69 45.28 17.64
N GLY A 78 26.74 44.17 18.42
CA GLY A 78 26.02 44.02 19.68
C GLY A 78 25.74 42.57 20.08
N SER A 79 26.75 41.84 20.57
CA SER A 79 26.62 40.50 21.17
C SER A 79 25.55 40.46 22.27
N LEU A 80 24.69 39.44 22.25
CA LEU A 80 24.44 38.59 23.43
C LEU A 80 23.80 37.26 23.02
N SER A 81 24.39 36.20 23.53
CA SER A 81 24.07 34.79 23.39
C SER A 81 22.65 34.42 23.84
N LEU A 82 21.92 33.70 23.00
CA LEU A 82 21.04 32.61 23.45
C LEU A 82 21.23 31.42 22.52
N LEU A 83 21.51 30.27 23.13
CA LEU A 83 21.89 29.00 22.51
C LEU A 83 20.89 28.55 21.42
N GLY A 84 21.47 28.04 20.34
CA GLY A 84 20.78 27.69 19.11
C GLY A 84 19.86 26.49 19.27
N PHE A 85 18.57 26.75 19.02
CA PHE A 85 17.55 25.75 18.70
C PHE A 85 16.98 25.99 17.30
N GLY A 86 17.84 26.43 16.37
CA GLY A 86 17.46 26.83 15.03
C GLY A 86 18.47 26.39 13.99
N SER A 87 18.72 25.09 13.87
CA SER A 87 19.41 24.53 12.70
C SER A 87 19.14 23.03 12.46
N LEU A 88 17.96 22.52 12.83
CA LEU A 88 17.54 21.15 12.47
C LEU A 88 16.21 21.12 11.70
N THR A 89 15.87 22.20 10.99
CA THR A 89 14.63 22.29 10.20
C THR A 89 14.85 22.65 8.73
N THR A 90 16.10 22.76 8.27
CA THR A 90 16.42 23.16 6.88
C THR A 90 16.97 22.04 5.99
N ALA A 91 17.00 20.78 6.43
CA ALA A 91 17.54 19.67 5.64
C ALA A 91 16.51 18.86 4.83
N ILE A 92 15.22 19.24 4.77
CA ILE A 92 14.17 18.42 4.12
C ILE A 92 13.55 19.08 2.86
N MET A 93 14.03 20.23 2.37
CA MET A 93 13.42 20.84 1.18
C MET A 93 14.44 21.25 0.12
N GLY A 94 14.57 20.38 -0.87
CA GLY A 94 15.32 20.58 -2.12
C GLY A 94 15.08 19.40 -3.06
N PHE A 95 13.84 19.23 -3.50
CA PHE A 95 13.42 18.17 -4.45
C PHE A 95 13.73 18.61 -5.89
N ASP A 96 14.47 17.78 -6.64
CA ASP A 96 14.82 18.03 -8.04
C ASP A 96 14.10 17.02 -8.96
N VAL A 97 13.05 17.50 -9.64
CA VAL A 97 11.92 16.70 -10.15
C VAL A 97 12.03 16.44 -11.66
N SER A 98 13.20 16.08 -12.19
CA SER A 98 13.31 15.82 -13.65
C SER A 98 14.31 14.76 -14.11
N GLY A 99 14.69 13.81 -13.23
CA GLY A 99 15.63 12.73 -13.57
C GLY A 99 15.48 11.44 -12.73
N PRO A 100 16.48 10.53 -12.73
CA PRO A 100 16.55 9.36 -11.84
C PRO A 100 16.41 9.70 -10.33
N GLY A 101 16.41 11.00 -9.99
CA GLY A 101 16.06 11.54 -8.68
C GLY A 101 14.75 10.99 -8.11
N SER A 102 13.69 10.78 -8.90
CA SER A 102 12.41 10.27 -8.34
C SER A 102 12.51 8.86 -7.74
N VAL A 103 13.42 8.03 -8.24
CA VAL A 103 13.69 6.70 -7.67
C VAL A 103 14.52 6.85 -6.39
N LEU A 104 15.53 7.73 -6.39
CA LEU A 104 16.28 8.07 -5.18
C LEU A 104 15.38 8.67 -4.10
N GLU A 105 14.39 9.48 -4.46
CA GLU A 105 13.40 10.07 -3.55
C GLU A 105 12.52 8.99 -2.93
N ALA A 106 11.97 8.08 -3.75
CA ALA A 106 11.18 6.96 -3.25
C ALA A 106 12.01 6.03 -2.33
N LEU A 107 13.27 5.76 -2.70
CA LEU A 107 14.22 5.03 -1.85
C LEU A 107 14.55 5.79 -0.57
N GLY A 108 14.67 7.11 -0.63
CA GLY A 108 14.90 7.98 0.53
C GLY A 108 13.72 7.98 1.49
N VAL A 109 12.48 8.03 0.98
CA VAL A 109 11.28 7.86 1.80
C VAL A 109 11.29 6.50 2.48
N LEU A 110 11.57 5.42 1.74
CA LEU A 110 11.61 4.08 2.32
C LEU A 110 12.72 3.94 3.38
N ALA A 111 13.92 4.47 3.11
CA ALA A 111 15.02 4.52 4.07
C ALA A 111 14.65 5.30 5.34
N ALA A 112 13.92 6.41 5.20
CA ALA A 112 13.46 7.20 6.33
C ALA A 112 12.42 6.45 7.16
N VAL A 113 11.46 5.79 6.52
CA VAL A 113 10.44 4.97 7.21
C VAL A 113 11.10 3.86 8.03
N VAL A 114 12.01 3.10 7.43
CA VAL A 114 12.70 2.03 8.15
C VAL A 114 13.66 2.60 9.20
N GLY A 115 14.39 3.66 8.88
CA GLY A 115 15.30 4.30 9.83
C GLY A 115 14.58 4.81 11.09
N VAL A 116 13.38 5.36 10.95
CA VAL A 116 12.53 5.78 12.08
C VAL A 116 12.05 4.58 12.90
N HIS A 117 11.71 3.47 12.24
CA HIS A 117 11.35 2.22 12.91
C HIS A 117 12.51 1.72 13.79
N GLU A 118 13.70 1.55 13.20
CA GLU A 118 14.89 1.10 13.92
C GLU A 118 15.27 2.08 15.05
N LEU A 119 15.13 3.39 14.80
CA LEU A 119 15.36 4.42 15.80
C LEU A 119 14.43 4.26 17.00
N GLY A 120 13.21 3.76 16.81
CA GLY A 120 12.28 3.42 17.88
C GLY A 120 12.88 2.38 18.84
N HIS A 121 13.30 1.23 18.32
CA HIS A 121 13.95 0.18 19.12
C HIS A 121 15.22 0.70 19.79
N PHE A 122 16.07 1.37 19.03
CA PHE A 122 17.34 1.93 19.53
C PHE A 122 17.11 2.89 20.69
N THR A 123 16.17 3.83 20.53
CA THR A 123 15.86 4.83 21.55
C THR A 123 15.28 4.17 22.81
N ALA A 124 14.36 3.22 22.66
CA ALA A 124 13.78 2.50 23.79
C ALA A 124 14.82 1.63 24.53
N ALA A 125 15.76 1.02 23.81
CA ALA A 125 16.86 0.28 24.43
C ALA A 125 17.79 1.21 25.22
N ARG A 126 18.20 2.34 24.63
CA ARG A 126 19.11 3.30 25.29
C ARG A 126 18.48 4.00 26.48
N LEU A 127 17.18 4.32 26.42
CA LEU A 127 16.46 4.88 27.58
C LEU A 127 16.34 3.91 28.75
N GLN A 128 16.43 2.60 28.48
CA GLN A 128 16.45 1.54 29.49
C GLN A 128 17.87 1.06 29.83
N ASN A 129 18.91 1.79 29.38
CA ASN A 129 20.32 1.42 29.54
C ASN A 129 20.66 0.00 29.05
N ILE A 130 19.98 -0.48 27.99
CA ILE A 130 20.26 -1.78 27.39
C ILE A 130 21.43 -1.64 26.40
N HIS A 131 22.35 -2.59 26.41
CA HIS A 131 23.49 -2.59 25.50
C HIS A 131 23.04 -2.83 24.04
N VAL A 132 23.54 -1.98 23.14
CA VAL A 132 23.33 -2.08 21.69
C VAL A 132 24.70 -2.05 21.05
N THR A 133 24.99 -2.97 20.13
CA THR A 133 26.29 -3.04 19.46
C THR A 133 26.28 -2.38 18.10
N LYS A 134 25.20 -2.51 17.33
CA LYS A 134 25.11 -1.96 15.96
C LYS A 134 23.75 -1.35 15.68
N PHE A 135 23.77 -0.22 15.00
CA PHE A 135 22.60 0.41 14.41
C PHE A 135 22.83 0.53 12.91
N ALA A 136 22.05 -0.20 12.11
CA ALA A 136 22.23 -0.22 10.67
C ALA A 136 20.95 0.17 9.93
N ILE A 137 21.11 1.06 8.95
CA ILE A 137 20.07 1.38 7.97
C ILE A 137 20.46 0.70 6.65
N GLY A 138 19.61 -0.21 6.19
CA GLY A 138 19.77 -0.99 4.98
C GLY A 138 20.40 -2.38 5.17
N PHE A 139 20.43 -3.13 4.07
CA PHE A 139 21.06 -4.44 3.94
C PHE A 139 22.22 -4.43 2.94
N GLY A 140 23.01 -5.50 2.95
CA GLY A 140 24.15 -5.69 2.05
C GLY A 140 25.46 -5.09 2.58
N PRO A 141 26.44 -4.83 1.70
CA PRO A 141 27.75 -4.32 2.11
C PRO A 141 27.62 -2.91 2.75
N PRO A 142 28.43 -2.62 3.78
CA PRO A 142 28.47 -1.29 4.39
C PRO A 142 29.03 -0.28 3.39
N LEU A 143 28.34 0.85 3.24
CA LEU A 143 28.82 1.99 2.45
C LEU A 143 29.55 2.99 3.34
N ILE A 144 28.96 3.31 4.49
CA ILE A 144 29.51 4.25 5.46
C ILE A 144 29.37 3.59 6.83
N THR A 145 30.48 3.50 7.56
CA THR A 145 30.52 3.01 8.93
C THR A 145 31.14 4.06 9.82
N TYR A 146 30.51 4.32 10.95
CA TYR A 146 30.97 5.23 11.97
C TYR A 146 30.94 4.52 13.32
N GLN A 147 32.12 4.33 13.91
CA GLN A 147 32.23 3.73 15.24
C GLN A 147 31.96 4.79 16.30
N GLY A 148 30.81 4.69 16.98
CA GLY A 148 30.54 5.44 18.20
C GLY A 148 31.23 4.82 19.41
N GLY A 149 30.91 5.31 20.61
CA GLY A 149 31.49 4.77 21.86
C GLY A 149 31.18 3.28 22.04
N GLU A 150 29.90 2.94 22.15
CA GLU A 150 29.43 1.55 22.33
C GLU A 150 28.74 0.97 21.08
N VAL A 151 28.34 1.84 20.15
CA VAL A 151 27.46 1.50 19.02
C VAL A 151 28.17 1.80 17.70
N GLU A 152 28.21 0.81 16.81
CA GLU A 152 28.60 0.97 15.42
C GLU A 152 27.40 1.44 14.59
N TYR A 153 27.50 2.61 13.95
CA TYR A 153 26.48 3.14 13.06
C TYR A 153 26.86 2.86 11.61
N THR A 154 26.03 2.13 10.87
CA THR A 154 26.36 1.71 9.50
C THR A 154 25.21 2.01 8.53
N LEU A 155 25.52 2.72 7.44
CA LEU A 155 24.64 2.85 6.28
C LEU A 155 25.05 1.82 5.22
N ARG A 156 24.10 1.01 4.76
CA ARG A 156 24.35 -0.09 3.81
C ARG A 156 23.74 0.18 2.44
N ALA A 157 24.18 -0.60 1.45
CA ALA A 157 23.88 -0.36 0.04
C ALA A 157 22.39 -0.45 -0.34
N LEU A 158 21.61 -1.32 0.31
CA LEU A 158 20.20 -1.54 -0.01
C LEU A 158 19.31 -0.94 1.08
N PRO A 159 18.56 0.16 0.82
CA PRO A 159 17.70 0.80 1.82
C PRO A 159 16.36 0.07 2.06
N LEU A 160 16.33 -1.25 1.84
CA LEU A 160 15.13 -2.11 1.94
C LEU A 160 14.95 -2.73 3.33
N GLY A 161 15.49 -2.10 4.36
CA GLY A 161 15.42 -2.59 5.74
C GLY A 161 16.42 -1.90 6.66
N GLY A 162 16.61 -2.46 7.84
CA GLY A 162 17.50 -1.98 8.89
C GLY A 162 17.53 -3.01 10.01
N PHE A 163 18.43 -2.80 10.98
CA PHE A 163 18.40 -3.59 12.20
C PHE A 163 19.14 -2.87 13.34
N VAL A 164 18.66 -3.12 14.56
CA VAL A 164 19.37 -2.86 15.80
C VAL A 164 19.92 -4.18 16.34
N ALA A 165 21.24 -4.31 16.42
CA ALA A 165 21.89 -5.51 16.94
C ALA A 165 22.13 -5.40 18.45
N PHE A 166 21.73 -6.44 19.17
CA PHE A 166 22.01 -6.63 20.58
C PHE A 166 23.17 -7.63 20.74
N PRO A 167 24.03 -7.46 21.76
CA PRO A 167 25.18 -8.36 22.00
C PRO A 167 24.80 -9.76 22.52
N ASP A 168 23.50 -10.04 22.72
CA ASP A 168 23.00 -11.25 23.36
C ASP A 168 23.47 -12.55 22.69
N ASP A 169 23.55 -12.55 21.36
CA ASP A 169 23.86 -13.72 20.53
C ASP A 169 25.27 -13.69 19.90
N ASP A 170 26.10 -12.72 20.28
CA ASP A 170 27.46 -12.59 19.77
C ASP A 170 28.39 -13.56 20.52
N PRO A 171 29.04 -14.54 19.84
CA PRO A 171 30.03 -15.41 20.48
C PRO A 171 31.21 -14.64 21.06
N ASP A 172 31.50 -13.45 20.53
CA ASP A 172 32.56 -12.55 20.99
C ASP A 172 32.00 -11.40 21.84
N CYS A 173 30.84 -11.60 22.49
CA CYS A 173 30.20 -10.60 23.35
C CYS A 173 31.17 -10.07 24.43
N PRO A 174 31.40 -8.75 24.52
CA PRO A 174 32.34 -8.16 25.49
C PRO A 174 31.77 -8.09 26.92
N TYR A 175 30.50 -8.44 27.11
CA TYR A 175 29.79 -8.36 28.38
C TYR A 175 29.62 -9.75 29.04
N PRO A 176 29.61 -9.84 30.38
CA PRO A 176 29.28 -11.08 31.08
C PRO A 176 27.90 -11.63 30.68
N ILE A 177 27.74 -12.95 30.64
CA ILE A 177 26.48 -13.59 30.24
C ILE A 177 25.30 -13.17 31.14
N ASP A 178 25.57 -12.95 32.43
CA ASP A 178 24.60 -12.59 33.46
C ASP A 178 24.42 -11.07 33.62
N ASP A 179 24.98 -10.27 32.72
CA ASP A 179 24.87 -8.81 32.77
C ASP A 179 23.38 -8.38 32.69
N PRO A 180 22.87 -7.61 33.67
CA PRO A 180 21.46 -7.21 33.71
C PRO A 180 21.06 -6.30 32.54
N ASP A 181 22.01 -5.63 31.90
CA ASP A 181 21.80 -4.67 30.81
C ASP A 181 21.79 -5.34 29.42
N LEU A 182 21.94 -6.66 29.36
CA LEU A 182 21.63 -7.47 28.18
C LEU A 182 20.13 -7.62 27.98
N LEU A 183 19.65 -7.47 26.74
CA LEU A 183 18.22 -7.50 26.42
C LEU A 183 17.61 -8.84 26.86
N ARG A 184 18.29 -9.96 26.62
CA ARG A 184 17.86 -11.31 27.06
C ARG A 184 17.65 -11.44 28.56
N ASN A 185 18.35 -10.67 29.39
CA ASN A 185 18.30 -10.76 30.85
C ASN A 185 17.25 -9.83 31.47
N ARG A 186 16.73 -8.88 30.69
CA ARG A 186 15.70 -7.95 31.14
C ARG A 186 14.34 -8.63 31.37
N PRO A 187 13.52 -8.07 32.29
CA PRO A 187 12.13 -8.46 32.46
C PRO A 187 11.34 -8.45 31.15
N VAL A 188 10.26 -9.23 31.07
CA VAL A 188 9.43 -9.34 29.86
C VAL A 188 8.87 -7.98 29.43
N LEU A 189 8.48 -7.13 30.38
CA LEU A 189 7.91 -5.81 30.07
C LEU A 189 8.94 -4.89 29.43
N ASP A 190 10.15 -4.84 29.96
CA ASP A 190 11.24 -4.01 29.43
C ASP A 190 11.61 -4.44 28.01
N ARG A 191 11.69 -5.76 27.77
CA ARG A 191 11.87 -6.32 26.43
C ARG A 191 10.72 -5.95 25.50
N ALA A 192 9.48 -6.09 25.96
CA ALA A 192 8.29 -5.74 25.18
C ALA A 192 8.24 -4.25 24.82
N VAL A 193 8.69 -3.36 25.70
CA VAL A 193 8.82 -1.92 25.42
C VAL A 193 9.81 -1.68 24.28
N VAL A 194 10.98 -2.34 24.30
CA VAL A 194 11.94 -2.24 23.19
C VAL A 194 11.32 -2.80 21.90
N THR A 195 10.69 -3.96 21.96
CA THR A 195 10.10 -4.62 20.79
C THR A 195 8.95 -3.81 20.16
N ILE A 196 8.08 -3.17 20.96
CA ILE A 196 6.98 -2.37 20.38
C ILE A 196 7.40 -0.96 19.96
N ALA A 197 8.57 -0.49 20.41
CA ALA A 197 8.99 0.89 20.20
C ALA A 197 9.15 1.26 18.71
N GLY A 198 9.59 0.33 17.86
CA GLY A 198 9.68 0.56 16.42
C GLY A 198 8.30 0.78 15.77
N VAL A 199 7.31 -0.02 16.14
CA VAL A 199 5.91 0.16 15.71
C VAL A 199 5.39 1.53 16.16
N VAL A 200 5.58 1.86 17.43
CA VAL A 200 5.13 3.13 18.00
C VAL A 200 5.80 4.31 17.30
N ALA A 201 7.10 4.22 16.99
CA ALA A 201 7.83 5.25 16.25
C ALA A 201 7.22 5.48 14.86
N ASN A 202 6.88 4.43 14.11
CA ASN A 202 6.21 4.56 12.81
C ASN A 202 4.82 5.18 12.91
N CYS A 203 4.05 4.81 13.94
CA CYS A 203 2.74 5.43 14.19
C CYS A 203 2.88 6.93 14.51
N ILE A 204 3.83 7.31 15.35
CA ILE A 204 4.13 8.71 15.68
C ILE A 204 4.59 9.47 14.43
N PHE A 205 5.42 8.86 13.60
CA PHE A 205 5.91 9.49 12.39
C PHE A 205 4.81 9.66 11.34
N ALA A 206 3.96 8.65 11.12
CA ALA A 206 2.77 8.78 10.29
C ALA A 206 1.84 9.89 10.78
N PHE A 207 1.57 9.96 12.10
CA PHE A 207 0.75 11.02 12.67
C PHE A 207 1.37 12.41 12.45
N THR A 208 2.69 12.52 12.62
CA THR A 208 3.43 13.75 12.36
C THR A 208 3.32 14.18 10.89
N ILE A 209 3.45 13.24 9.95
CA ILE A 209 3.26 13.49 8.51
C ILE A 209 1.84 14.03 8.25
N CYS A 210 0.80 13.45 8.85
CA CYS A 210 -0.58 13.94 8.71
C CYS A 210 -0.78 15.35 9.26
N VAL A 211 -0.20 15.67 10.43
CA VAL A 211 -0.28 17.02 11.04
C VAL A 211 0.47 18.05 10.19
N VAL A 212 1.65 17.71 9.69
CA VAL A 212 2.43 18.58 8.79
C VAL A 212 1.66 18.80 7.49
N GLN A 213 1.05 17.77 6.91
CA GLN A 213 0.22 17.89 5.72
C GLN A 213 -0.97 18.82 5.96
N ALA A 214 -1.69 18.65 7.06
CA ALA A 214 -2.83 19.48 7.43
C ALA A 214 -2.43 20.97 7.61
N SER A 215 -1.22 21.22 8.09
CA SER A 215 -0.70 22.58 8.37
C SER A 215 -0.11 23.28 7.13
N THR A 216 0.43 22.54 6.18
CA THR A 216 1.17 23.10 5.03
C THR A 216 0.29 23.21 3.79
N ILE A 217 -0.17 22.06 3.29
CA ILE A 217 -0.94 21.90 2.05
C ILE A 217 -2.45 21.90 2.34
N GLY A 218 -2.84 21.43 3.52
CA GLY A 218 -4.22 21.17 3.89
C GLY A 218 -4.70 19.81 3.40
N LEU A 219 -5.78 19.32 4.02
CA LEU A 219 -6.36 18.03 3.70
C LEU A 219 -7.48 18.18 2.65
N PRO A 220 -7.56 17.28 1.65
CA PRO A 220 -8.70 17.19 0.76
C PRO A 220 -9.87 16.57 1.52
N ILE A 221 -10.78 17.39 2.04
CA ILE A 221 -11.93 16.91 2.79
C ILE A 221 -13.12 16.84 1.84
N PRO A 222 -13.70 15.65 1.61
CA PRO A 222 -14.91 15.53 0.81
C PRO A 222 -16.09 16.18 1.56
N THR A 223 -16.62 17.26 1.01
CA THR A 223 -17.88 17.86 1.44
C THR A 223 -19.00 17.21 0.63
N TYR A 224 -19.78 16.34 1.29
CA TYR A 224 -20.93 15.70 0.66
C TYR A 224 -22.06 16.72 0.51
N MET A 225 -22.54 16.89 -0.70
CA MET A 225 -23.71 17.69 -1.02
C MET A 225 -24.95 16.81 -1.15
N PRO A 226 -26.16 17.37 -1.02
CA PRO A 226 -27.38 16.64 -1.31
C PRO A 226 -27.38 16.08 -2.74
N GLY A 227 -27.95 14.89 -2.87
CA GLY A 227 -28.12 14.22 -4.16
C GLY A 227 -27.01 13.26 -4.57
N VAL A 228 -27.30 12.47 -5.61
CA VAL A 228 -26.40 11.48 -6.20
C VAL A 228 -26.23 11.78 -7.68
N LYS A 229 -24.99 11.81 -8.15
CA LYS A 229 -24.67 12.07 -9.55
C LYS A 229 -24.77 10.80 -10.38
N LEU A 230 -25.45 10.88 -11.52
CA LEU A 230 -25.59 9.77 -12.45
C LEU A 230 -24.32 9.64 -13.31
N GLY A 231 -23.69 8.49 -13.23
CA GLY A 231 -22.54 8.07 -14.03
C GLY A 231 -22.97 7.45 -15.37
N PRO A 232 -22.19 6.51 -15.91
CA PRO A 232 -22.57 5.75 -17.10
C PRO A 232 -23.93 5.07 -16.94
N ILE A 233 -24.82 5.27 -17.92
CA ILE A 233 -26.12 4.60 -18.04
C ILE A 233 -25.96 3.43 -19.01
N TYR A 234 -26.48 2.26 -18.64
CA TYR A 234 -26.41 1.07 -19.49
C TYR A 234 -27.49 1.13 -20.59
N PRO A 235 -27.14 0.94 -21.87
CA PRO A 235 -28.12 0.96 -22.96
C PRO A 235 -29.25 -0.05 -22.76
N GLY A 236 -30.49 0.37 -23.05
CA GLY A 236 -31.68 -0.47 -22.92
C GLY A 236 -32.18 -0.68 -21.48
N SER A 237 -31.50 -0.09 -20.50
CA SER A 237 -31.92 -0.09 -19.09
C SER A 237 -33.17 0.76 -18.85
N VAL A 238 -33.74 0.66 -17.64
CA VAL A 238 -34.86 1.52 -17.23
C VAL A 238 -34.43 2.99 -17.22
N ALA A 239 -33.25 3.30 -16.68
CA ALA A 239 -32.73 4.66 -16.63
C ALA A 239 -32.59 5.28 -18.04
N ASP A 240 -32.14 4.49 -19.01
CA ASP A 240 -32.03 4.89 -20.42
C ASP A 240 -33.41 5.18 -21.03
N LYS A 241 -34.37 4.27 -20.84
CA LYS A 241 -35.76 4.42 -21.34
C LYS A 241 -36.52 5.57 -20.70
N SER A 242 -36.24 5.87 -19.43
CA SER A 242 -36.84 6.98 -18.68
C SER A 242 -36.28 8.35 -19.09
N GLY A 243 -35.20 8.40 -19.89
CA GLY A 243 -34.60 9.66 -20.36
C GLY A 243 -33.64 10.33 -19.37
N LEU A 244 -33.15 9.58 -18.36
CA LEU A 244 -32.02 10.02 -17.54
C LEU A 244 -30.76 10.12 -18.40
N ARG A 245 -29.86 11.02 -18.02
CA ARG A 245 -28.60 11.24 -18.72
C ARG A 245 -27.43 11.22 -17.74
N LYS A 246 -26.25 10.85 -18.25
CA LYS A 246 -25.00 10.98 -17.49
C LYS A 246 -24.81 12.43 -17.08
N GLY A 247 -24.52 12.64 -15.80
CA GLY A 247 -24.30 13.96 -15.20
C GLY A 247 -25.51 14.54 -14.47
N ASP A 248 -26.71 13.98 -14.66
CA ASP A 248 -27.90 14.36 -13.90
C ASP A 248 -27.68 14.14 -12.40
N LEU A 249 -28.20 15.04 -11.56
CA LEU A 249 -28.07 14.99 -10.11
C LEU A 249 -29.41 14.62 -9.46
N VAL A 250 -29.56 13.40 -8.98
CA VAL A 250 -30.79 12.92 -8.34
C VAL A 250 -30.88 13.47 -6.92
N LEU A 251 -31.92 14.24 -6.61
CA LEU A 251 -32.15 14.87 -5.30
C LEU A 251 -33.10 14.04 -4.42
N SER A 252 -34.06 13.33 -5.03
CA SER A 252 -34.97 12.43 -4.31
C SER A 252 -35.50 11.30 -5.21
N ILE A 253 -35.86 10.18 -4.59
CA ILE A 253 -36.46 9.01 -5.24
C ILE A 253 -37.63 8.54 -4.36
N GLY A 254 -38.85 8.62 -4.87
CA GLY A 254 -40.05 8.39 -4.07
C GLY A 254 -40.06 9.31 -2.85
N ASP A 255 -40.18 8.70 -1.66
CA ASP A 255 -40.15 9.40 -0.38
C ASP A 255 -38.72 9.61 0.16
N LEU A 256 -37.71 9.01 -0.46
CA LEU A 256 -36.32 9.16 -0.03
C LEU A 256 -35.74 10.47 -0.56
N LYS A 257 -35.55 11.44 0.33
CA LYS A 257 -34.69 12.59 0.07
C LYS A 257 -33.22 12.23 0.31
N VAL A 258 -32.38 12.51 -0.68
CA VAL A 258 -30.95 12.21 -0.59
C VAL A 258 -30.25 13.28 0.24
N ALA A 259 -29.94 12.94 1.48
CA ALA A 259 -29.20 13.80 2.41
C ALA A 259 -27.70 13.88 2.04
N PRO A 260 -27.00 14.98 2.41
CA PRO A 260 -25.55 15.10 2.27
C PRO A 260 -24.84 14.09 3.20
N SER A 261 -24.54 12.91 2.66
CA SER A 261 -24.08 11.75 3.44
C SER A 261 -23.06 10.93 2.64
N PRO A 262 -22.01 10.37 3.29
CA PRO A 262 -21.13 9.38 2.67
C PRO A 262 -21.87 8.13 2.19
N ARG A 263 -23.03 7.81 2.79
CA ARG A 263 -23.86 6.65 2.46
C ARG A 263 -24.97 6.95 1.46
N ALA A 264 -25.07 8.18 0.95
CA ALA A 264 -26.14 8.60 0.04
C ALA A 264 -26.31 7.66 -1.18
N VAL A 265 -25.19 7.16 -1.72
CA VAL A 265 -25.22 6.19 -2.83
C VAL A 265 -25.81 4.86 -2.38
N ASP A 266 -25.33 4.30 -1.26
CA ASP A 266 -25.81 3.03 -0.73
C ASP A 266 -27.28 3.09 -0.33
N ASP A 267 -27.71 4.22 0.24
CA ASP A 267 -29.10 4.48 0.62
C ASP A 267 -30.01 4.47 -0.61
N VAL A 268 -29.60 5.16 -1.69
CA VAL A 268 -30.31 5.16 -2.97
C VAL A 268 -30.35 3.77 -3.60
N VAL A 269 -29.22 3.07 -3.65
CA VAL A 269 -29.14 1.71 -4.22
C VAL A 269 -30.07 0.76 -3.45
N THR A 270 -30.00 0.78 -2.12
CA THR A 270 -30.83 -0.06 -1.25
C THR A 270 -32.32 0.27 -1.37
N TYR A 271 -32.65 1.56 -1.49
CA TYR A 271 -34.04 2.01 -1.65
C TYR A 271 -34.68 1.55 -2.96
N ILE A 272 -33.91 1.58 -4.06
CA ILE A 272 -34.33 1.06 -5.38
C ILE A 272 -34.40 -0.48 -5.34
N ALA A 273 -33.39 -1.13 -4.75
CA ALA A 273 -33.30 -2.59 -4.69
C ALA A 273 -34.49 -3.25 -3.98
N THR A 274 -35.04 -2.59 -2.95
CA THR A 274 -36.18 -3.09 -2.16
C THR A 274 -37.55 -2.83 -2.78
N ARG A 275 -37.62 -2.16 -3.94
CA ARG A 275 -38.89 -1.79 -4.61
C ARG A 275 -38.93 -2.18 -6.11
N PRO A 276 -38.75 -3.47 -6.44
CA PRO A 276 -38.94 -3.94 -7.81
C PRO A 276 -40.38 -3.66 -8.27
N GLY A 277 -40.54 -3.28 -9.55
CA GLY A 277 -41.86 -3.10 -10.17
C GLY A 277 -42.71 -1.93 -9.65
N THR A 278 -42.23 -1.18 -8.65
CA THR A 278 -42.96 -0.02 -8.10
C THR A 278 -42.50 1.25 -8.81
N THR A 279 -43.44 2.01 -9.37
CA THR A 279 -43.12 3.30 -9.99
C THR A 279 -42.77 4.34 -8.92
N LEU A 280 -41.57 4.90 -9.04
CA LEU A 280 -41.01 5.88 -8.10
C LEU A 280 -40.80 7.22 -8.82
N PRO A 281 -41.33 8.33 -8.30
CA PRO A 281 -41.01 9.66 -8.81
C PRO A 281 -39.58 10.02 -8.44
N VAL A 282 -38.77 10.38 -9.43
CA VAL A 282 -37.38 10.78 -9.28
C VAL A 282 -37.25 12.26 -9.60
N ALA A 283 -36.92 13.05 -8.58
CA ALA A 283 -36.58 14.46 -8.77
C ALA A 283 -35.07 14.56 -8.98
N PHE A 284 -34.67 15.19 -10.07
CA PHE A 284 -33.26 15.35 -10.43
C PHE A 284 -33.00 16.75 -10.99
N GLU A 285 -31.74 17.15 -11.00
CA GLU A 285 -31.28 18.42 -11.52
C GLU A 285 -30.41 18.18 -12.75
N ARG A 286 -30.73 18.89 -13.84
CA ARG A 286 -29.97 18.90 -15.09
C ARG A 286 -29.66 20.34 -15.45
N GLU A 287 -28.38 20.69 -15.55
CA GLU A 287 -27.94 22.05 -15.89
C GLU A 287 -28.57 23.15 -15.01
N GLY A 288 -28.78 22.87 -13.72
CA GLY A 288 -29.40 23.81 -12.78
C GLY A 288 -30.94 23.82 -12.76
N GLN A 289 -31.60 23.08 -13.66
CA GLN A 289 -33.05 22.96 -13.70
C GLN A 289 -33.53 21.71 -12.96
N LYS A 290 -34.50 21.89 -12.05
CA LYS A 290 -35.15 20.77 -11.34
C LYS A 290 -36.23 20.15 -12.23
N LEU A 291 -36.05 18.87 -12.52
CA LEU A 291 -36.93 18.03 -13.33
C LEU A 291 -37.44 16.87 -12.46
N SER A 292 -38.56 16.30 -12.87
CA SER A 292 -39.12 15.10 -12.24
C SER A 292 -39.54 14.11 -13.32
N LEU A 293 -39.23 12.84 -13.11
CA LEU A 293 -39.69 11.76 -13.99
C LEU A 293 -39.97 10.50 -13.18
N ASP A 294 -40.79 9.62 -13.72
CA ASP A 294 -41.14 8.37 -13.05
C ASP A 294 -40.25 7.23 -13.55
N ILE A 295 -39.74 6.44 -12.61
CA ILE A 295 -38.91 5.27 -12.89
C ILE A 295 -39.52 4.05 -12.20
N THR A 296 -39.66 2.97 -12.96
CA THR A 296 -40.09 1.68 -12.42
C THR A 296 -38.89 0.72 -12.43
N PRO A 297 -38.26 0.42 -11.28
CA PRO A 297 -37.12 -0.48 -11.22
C PRO A 297 -37.46 -1.86 -11.80
N ALA A 298 -36.62 -2.37 -12.70
CA ALA A 298 -36.81 -3.68 -13.28
C ALA A 298 -36.45 -4.76 -12.24
N GLU A 299 -37.32 -5.74 -12.07
CA GLU A 299 -37.06 -6.89 -11.22
C GLU A 299 -35.99 -7.78 -11.84
N GLN A 300 -34.97 -8.11 -11.06
CA GLN A 300 -33.92 -9.03 -11.46
C GLN A 300 -34.18 -10.45 -10.93
N PRO A 301 -33.52 -11.49 -11.48
CA PRO A 301 -33.68 -12.86 -11.02
C PRO A 301 -33.34 -13.09 -9.54
N ASP A 302 -32.59 -12.16 -8.92
CA ASP A 302 -32.28 -12.12 -7.49
C ASP A 302 -33.39 -11.50 -6.63
N GLY A 303 -34.52 -11.12 -7.24
CA GLY A 303 -35.66 -10.45 -6.59
C GLY A 303 -35.43 -8.96 -6.31
N THR A 304 -34.29 -8.38 -6.72
CA THR A 304 -33.97 -6.97 -6.48
C THR A 304 -34.42 -6.07 -7.62
N GLY A 305 -34.82 -4.84 -7.31
CA GLY A 305 -35.09 -3.80 -8.30
C GLY A 305 -33.81 -3.14 -8.81
N ARG A 306 -33.63 -3.02 -10.13
CA ARG A 306 -32.51 -2.26 -10.72
C ARG A 306 -32.96 -1.35 -11.85
N ILE A 307 -32.32 -0.17 -11.92
CA ILE A 307 -32.59 0.83 -12.96
C ILE A 307 -31.49 0.90 -14.04
N GLY A 308 -30.34 0.26 -13.80
CA GLY A 308 -29.25 0.15 -14.79
C GLY A 308 -28.46 1.45 -15.00
N VAL A 309 -28.00 2.06 -13.91
CA VAL A 309 -27.10 3.22 -13.93
C VAL A 309 -26.01 3.09 -12.88
N SER A 310 -24.81 3.61 -13.18
CA SER A 310 -23.75 3.79 -12.19
C SER A 310 -24.01 5.08 -11.41
N LEU A 311 -23.90 5.02 -10.08
CA LEU A 311 -24.13 6.16 -9.20
C LEU A 311 -22.81 6.63 -8.59
N GLY A 312 -22.63 7.94 -8.50
CA GLY A 312 -21.49 8.58 -7.84
C GLY A 312 -21.96 9.57 -6.78
N ALA A 313 -21.25 9.65 -5.67
CA ALA A 313 -21.56 10.63 -4.63
C ALA A 313 -21.42 12.07 -5.17
N ASN A 314 -22.36 12.95 -4.79
CA ASN A 314 -22.22 14.38 -5.05
C ASN A 314 -21.27 14.98 -4.02
N VAL A 315 -19.99 15.08 -4.39
CA VAL A 315 -18.92 15.49 -3.48
C VAL A 315 -18.11 16.61 -4.10
N THR A 316 -17.91 17.69 -3.34
CA THR A 316 -16.89 18.69 -3.63
C THR A 316 -15.70 18.42 -2.72
N VAL A 317 -14.49 18.50 -3.27
CA VAL A 317 -13.26 18.29 -2.50
C VAL A 317 -12.70 19.65 -2.16
N ASP A 318 -12.95 20.10 -0.94
CA ASP A 318 -12.41 21.36 -0.44
C ASP A 318 -11.11 21.09 0.31
N ARG A 319 -10.10 21.94 0.08
CA ARG A 319 -8.85 21.88 0.85
C ARG A 319 -9.01 22.70 2.12
N LYS A 320 -9.08 22.00 3.27
CA LYS A 320 -9.01 22.65 4.58
C LYS A 320 -7.57 22.66 5.08
N LYS A 321 -6.99 23.85 5.12
CA LYS A 321 -5.69 24.10 5.74
C LYS A 321 -5.89 24.48 7.20
N ALA A 322 -5.12 23.86 8.09
CA ALA A 322 -5.12 24.25 9.49
C ALA A 322 -4.52 25.65 9.65
N GLN A 323 -5.21 26.50 10.41
CA GLN A 323 -4.76 27.87 10.71
C GLN A 323 -4.07 27.94 12.08
N ASP A 324 -4.33 26.96 12.94
CA ASP A 324 -3.83 26.87 14.31
C ASP A 324 -3.40 25.43 14.64
N ILE A 325 -2.58 25.28 15.68
CA ILE A 325 -2.01 23.99 16.10
C ILE A 325 -3.10 23.01 16.54
N GLY A 326 -4.17 23.50 17.19
CA GLY A 326 -5.28 22.66 17.64
C GLY A 326 -6.04 22.04 16.47
N THR A 327 -6.38 22.86 15.47
CA THR A 327 -6.98 22.40 14.22
C THR A 327 -6.05 21.47 13.45
N ALA A 328 -4.74 21.74 13.43
CA ALA A 328 -3.76 20.86 12.77
C ALA A 328 -3.71 19.46 13.40
N LEU A 329 -3.71 19.38 14.74
CA LEU A 329 -3.75 18.12 15.48
C LEU A 329 -5.07 17.38 15.25
N SER A 330 -6.20 18.09 15.28
CA SER A 330 -7.53 17.49 15.06
C SER A 330 -7.66 16.93 13.63
N LEU A 331 -7.32 17.74 12.63
CA LEU A 331 -7.33 17.34 11.22
C LEU A 331 -6.33 16.20 10.95
N GLY A 332 -5.11 16.32 11.48
CA GLY A 332 -4.09 15.27 11.38
C GLY A 332 -4.54 13.96 12.04
N SER A 333 -5.22 14.02 13.19
CA SER A 333 -5.79 12.84 13.86
C SER A 333 -6.94 12.22 13.06
N GLN A 334 -7.78 13.04 12.44
CA GLN A 334 -8.84 12.54 11.57
C GLN A 334 -8.24 11.82 10.35
N ASP A 335 -7.21 12.39 9.74
CA ASP A 335 -6.56 11.77 8.59
C ASP A 335 -5.79 10.50 8.98
N PHE A 336 -5.05 10.53 10.09
CA PHE A 336 -4.37 9.36 10.64
C PHE A 336 -5.34 8.21 10.92
N SER A 337 -6.47 8.49 11.60
CA SER A 337 -7.47 7.46 11.89
C SER A 337 -8.15 6.92 10.63
N ARG A 338 -8.37 7.78 9.61
CA ARG A 338 -8.85 7.37 8.29
C ARG A 338 -7.86 6.45 7.60
N LEU A 339 -6.59 6.81 7.54
CA LEU A 339 -5.53 6.00 6.91
C LEU A 339 -5.34 4.67 7.67
N LEU A 340 -5.28 4.71 8.99
CA LEU A 340 -5.20 3.51 9.83
C LEU A 340 -6.40 2.60 9.59
N GLY A 341 -7.62 3.15 9.51
CA GLY A 341 -8.82 2.41 9.17
C GLY A 341 -8.75 1.77 7.78
N THR A 342 -8.16 2.43 6.80
CA THR A 342 -7.92 1.87 5.45
C THR A 342 -6.93 0.71 5.51
N VAL A 343 -5.82 0.85 6.23
CA VAL A 343 -4.82 -0.21 6.40
C VAL A 343 -5.43 -1.43 7.09
N LEU A 344 -6.13 -1.23 8.21
CA LEU A 344 -6.78 -2.31 8.96
C LEU A 344 -7.86 -3.02 8.15
N LYS A 345 -8.68 -2.28 7.39
CA LYS A 345 -9.67 -2.88 6.48
C LYS A 345 -9.00 -3.65 5.35
N GLY A 346 -7.93 -3.11 4.76
CA GLY A 346 -7.14 -3.79 3.73
C GLY A 346 -6.55 -5.10 4.24
N LEU A 347 -5.98 -5.08 5.44
CA LEU A 347 -5.48 -6.29 6.11
C LEU A 347 -6.61 -7.28 6.42
N SER A 348 -7.75 -6.83 6.95
CA SER A 348 -8.90 -7.68 7.20
C SER A 348 -9.42 -8.33 5.91
N GLN A 349 -9.50 -7.57 4.82
CA GLN A 349 -9.89 -8.08 3.51
C GLN A 349 -8.86 -9.09 2.96
N PHE A 350 -7.57 -8.85 3.16
CA PHE A 350 -6.52 -9.78 2.78
C PHE A 350 -6.67 -11.13 3.50
N VAL A 351 -6.96 -11.12 4.80
CA VAL A 351 -7.16 -12.34 5.58
C VAL A 351 -8.47 -13.05 5.21
N SER A 352 -9.57 -12.31 5.07
CA SER A 352 -10.88 -12.90 4.76
C SER A 352 -11.00 -13.39 3.31
N ASN A 353 -10.35 -12.72 2.35
CA ASN A 353 -10.43 -13.00 0.92
C ASN A 353 -9.03 -13.23 0.31
N PHE A 354 -8.24 -14.08 0.96
CA PHE A 354 -6.83 -14.30 0.60
C PHE A 354 -6.62 -14.66 -0.87
N GLN A 355 -7.42 -15.59 -1.42
CA GLN A 355 -7.26 -16.07 -2.79
C GLN A 355 -7.37 -14.95 -3.84
N GLN A 356 -8.29 -13.99 -3.64
CA GLN A 356 -8.46 -12.87 -4.56
C GLN A 356 -7.49 -11.71 -4.30
N THR A 357 -6.99 -11.60 -3.07
CA THR A 357 -6.15 -10.46 -2.66
C THR A 357 -4.67 -10.74 -2.85
N ALA A 358 -4.22 -11.98 -2.70
CA ALA A 358 -2.83 -12.39 -2.88
C ALA A 358 -2.30 -12.04 -4.29
N GLU A 359 -3.13 -12.21 -5.32
CA GLU A 359 -2.79 -11.83 -6.70
C GLU A 359 -2.57 -10.32 -6.87
N ARG A 360 -3.18 -9.50 -6.00
CA ARG A 360 -3.13 -8.03 -6.04
C ARG A 360 -2.09 -7.42 -5.11
N VAL A 361 -1.41 -8.23 -4.29
CA VAL A 361 -0.33 -7.74 -3.42
C VAL A 361 0.76 -7.17 -4.30
N SER A 362 1.14 -5.92 -4.06
CA SER A 362 2.26 -5.27 -4.76
C SER A 362 3.58 -5.68 -4.11
N GLY A 363 4.58 -6.04 -4.91
CA GLY A 363 5.93 -6.29 -4.41
C GLY A 363 6.72 -4.99 -4.17
N PRO A 364 7.95 -5.09 -3.65
CA PRO A 364 8.80 -3.93 -3.37
C PRO A 364 9.08 -3.05 -4.59
N VAL A 365 9.18 -3.66 -5.78
CA VAL A 365 9.43 -2.94 -7.05
C VAL A 365 8.20 -2.12 -7.46
N ALA A 366 7.01 -2.70 -7.35
CA ALA A 366 5.76 -1.98 -7.62
C ALA A 366 5.55 -0.82 -6.64
N ILE A 367 5.89 -0.98 -5.35
CA ILE A 367 5.82 0.10 -4.36
C ILE A 367 6.76 1.24 -4.72
N LEU A 368 8.00 0.95 -5.14
CA LEU A 368 8.94 1.97 -5.61
C LEU A 368 8.45 2.68 -6.87
N ALA A 369 7.84 1.95 -7.81
CA ALA A 369 7.26 2.54 -9.02
C ALA A 369 6.14 3.53 -8.66
N VAL A 370 5.18 3.12 -7.83
CA VAL A 370 4.09 3.98 -7.35
C VAL A 370 4.64 5.19 -6.59
N GLY A 371 5.59 4.96 -5.68
CA GLY A 371 6.22 6.05 -4.92
C GLY A 371 6.94 7.05 -5.83
N SER A 372 7.64 6.58 -6.85
CA SER A 372 8.35 7.45 -7.80
C SER A 372 7.39 8.26 -8.69
N GLU A 373 6.24 7.69 -9.05
CA GLU A 373 5.21 8.39 -9.81
C GLU A 373 4.54 9.48 -8.98
N VAL A 374 4.20 9.16 -7.73
CA VAL A 374 3.64 10.12 -6.78
C VAL A 374 4.62 11.25 -6.49
N ALA A 375 5.91 10.93 -6.32
CA ALA A 375 6.97 11.93 -6.13
C ALA A 375 7.10 12.91 -7.30
N ARG A 376 6.84 12.45 -8.54
CA ARG A 376 6.89 13.29 -9.75
C ARG A 376 5.69 14.21 -9.91
N THR A 377 4.51 13.80 -9.45
CA THR A 377 3.23 14.39 -9.90
C THR A 377 2.48 15.16 -8.82
N ASP A 378 2.60 14.78 -7.54
CA ASP A 378 1.80 15.40 -6.48
C ASP A 378 2.50 15.38 -5.11
N ALA A 379 2.95 16.56 -4.67
CA ALA A 379 3.48 16.74 -3.32
C ALA A 379 2.47 16.34 -2.22
N THR A 380 1.17 16.48 -2.46
CA THR A 380 0.10 16.04 -1.53
C THR A 380 0.03 14.52 -1.45
N GLY A 381 0.11 13.87 -2.61
CA GLY A 381 0.16 12.42 -2.72
C GLY A 381 1.37 11.85 -1.98
N LEU A 382 2.51 12.55 -1.98
CA LEU A 382 3.72 12.08 -1.29
C LEU A 382 3.53 11.99 0.23
N TYR A 383 2.85 12.96 0.86
CA TYR A 383 2.50 12.88 2.29
C TYR A 383 1.60 11.68 2.58
N GLN A 384 0.56 11.48 1.77
CA GLN A 384 -0.36 10.36 1.95
C GLN A 384 0.33 9.02 1.73
N PHE A 385 1.19 8.92 0.70
CA PHE A 385 1.98 7.74 0.42
C PHE A 385 2.92 7.42 1.58
N ALA A 386 3.69 8.42 2.06
CA ALA A 386 4.61 8.24 3.18
C ALA A 386 3.88 7.84 4.48
N ALA A 387 2.75 8.49 4.80
CA ALA A 387 1.94 8.14 5.96
C ALA A 387 1.35 6.72 5.86
N LEU A 388 0.86 6.35 4.67
CA LEU A 388 0.31 5.03 4.39
C LEU A 388 1.37 3.93 4.52
N ILE A 389 2.58 4.14 3.98
CA ILE A 389 3.68 3.17 4.08
C ILE A 389 4.13 3.00 5.54
N ASN A 390 4.25 4.09 6.31
CA ASN A 390 4.53 4.02 7.75
C ASN A 390 3.50 3.20 8.52
N LEU A 391 2.21 3.48 8.28
CA LEU A 391 1.11 2.76 8.93
C LEU A 391 1.06 1.30 8.51
N ASN A 392 1.29 0.99 7.23
CA ASN A 392 1.39 -0.38 6.75
C ASN A 392 2.53 -1.12 7.46
N LEU A 393 3.73 -0.51 7.54
CA LEU A 393 4.87 -1.12 8.22
C LEU A 393 4.58 -1.34 9.71
N ALA A 394 3.97 -0.37 10.39
CA ALA A 394 3.57 -0.50 11.78
C ALA A 394 2.55 -1.64 11.99
N VAL A 395 1.48 -1.67 11.19
CA VAL A 395 0.41 -2.68 11.32
C VAL A 395 0.93 -4.07 10.99
N VAL A 396 1.74 -4.22 9.94
CA VAL A 396 2.34 -5.50 9.56
C VAL A 396 3.32 -5.96 10.64
N ASN A 397 4.19 -5.08 11.16
CA ASN A 397 5.17 -5.46 12.18
C ASN A 397 4.55 -5.85 13.53
N VAL A 398 3.31 -5.42 13.83
CA VAL A 398 2.57 -5.88 15.03
C VAL A 398 2.01 -7.29 14.88
N LEU A 399 1.90 -7.82 13.66
CA LEU A 399 1.33 -9.14 13.46
C LEU A 399 2.17 -10.22 14.17
N PRO A 400 1.54 -11.24 14.77
CA PRO A 400 2.23 -12.33 15.46
C PRO A 400 2.84 -13.32 14.46
N LEU A 401 3.65 -12.80 13.53
CA LEU A 401 4.38 -13.55 12.53
C LEU A 401 5.86 -13.62 12.93
N PRO A 402 6.50 -14.79 12.85
CA PRO A 402 7.92 -14.88 13.18
C PRO A 402 8.76 -14.02 12.22
N ALA A 403 9.88 -13.50 12.73
CA ALA A 403 10.74 -12.47 12.13
C ALA A 403 10.20 -11.03 12.08
N LEU A 404 8.98 -10.77 12.58
CA LEU A 404 8.49 -9.41 12.86
C LEU A 404 8.50 -9.13 14.37
N ASP A 405 8.41 -7.87 14.76
CA ASP A 405 8.32 -7.42 16.16
C ASP A 405 7.19 -8.12 16.91
N GLY A 406 6.02 -8.24 16.28
CA GLY A 406 4.85 -8.92 16.81
C GLY A 406 5.08 -10.41 17.05
N GLY A 407 5.99 -11.04 16.31
CA GLY A 407 6.46 -12.40 16.57
C GLY A 407 7.20 -12.49 17.91
N PHE A 408 8.16 -11.59 18.17
CA PHE A 408 8.84 -11.50 19.46
C PHE A 408 7.86 -11.17 20.60
N LEU A 409 6.94 -10.23 20.38
CA LEU A 409 5.88 -9.91 21.35
C LEU A 409 4.99 -11.13 21.65
N ALA A 410 4.66 -11.94 20.64
CA ALA A 410 3.88 -13.16 20.83
C ALA A 410 4.62 -14.21 21.68
N LEU A 411 5.94 -14.36 21.48
CA LEU A 411 6.77 -15.25 22.29
C LEU A 411 6.91 -14.74 23.73
N GLN A 412 7.09 -13.44 23.93
CA GLN A 412 7.11 -12.79 25.24
C GLN A 412 5.77 -12.91 25.97
N LEU A 413 4.65 -12.81 25.24
CA LEU A 413 3.32 -13.04 25.78
C LEU A 413 3.16 -14.50 26.22
N LEU A 414 3.65 -15.45 25.41
CA LEU A 414 3.65 -16.87 25.75
C LEU A 414 4.50 -17.14 27.01
N GLU A 415 5.67 -16.51 27.14
CA GLU A 415 6.51 -16.57 28.35
C GLU A 415 5.74 -16.10 29.59
N THR A 416 5.02 -14.98 29.48
CA THR A 416 4.19 -14.42 30.56
C THR A 416 3.08 -15.40 30.96
N ILE A 417 2.37 -15.99 29.98
CA ILE A 417 1.31 -16.98 30.21
C ILE A 417 1.88 -18.27 30.85
N ARG A 418 3.12 -18.64 30.55
CA ARG A 418 3.82 -19.81 31.13
C ARG A 418 4.42 -19.54 32.51
N GLY A 419 4.12 -18.40 33.13
CA GLY A 419 4.61 -18.03 34.46
C GLY A 419 6.06 -17.58 34.48
N GLY A 420 6.52 -16.89 33.43
CA GLY A 420 7.89 -16.37 33.31
C GLY A 420 8.92 -17.42 32.87
N LYS A 421 8.45 -18.60 32.42
CA LYS A 421 9.34 -19.64 31.88
C LYS A 421 9.66 -19.32 30.42
N LYS A 422 10.88 -18.86 30.19
CA LYS A 422 11.44 -18.64 28.84
C LYS A 422 11.31 -19.90 27.99
N LEU A 423 11.11 -19.71 26.69
CA LEU A 423 11.25 -20.80 25.73
C LEU A 423 12.72 -21.22 25.68
N ASP A 424 12.95 -22.45 25.26
CA ASP A 424 14.32 -22.86 24.93
C ASP A 424 14.84 -21.96 23.81
N GLU A 425 16.05 -21.45 23.98
CA GLU A 425 16.64 -20.45 23.08
C GLU A 425 16.74 -20.99 21.64
N ASN A 426 17.01 -22.29 21.48
CA ASN A 426 17.06 -22.93 20.17
C ASN A 426 15.69 -22.97 19.51
N VAL A 427 14.62 -23.16 20.28
CA VAL A 427 13.24 -23.17 19.77
C VAL A 427 12.82 -21.78 19.34
N GLU A 428 13.11 -20.76 20.14
CA GLU A 428 12.86 -19.36 19.80
C GLU A 428 13.62 -18.95 18.53
N LYS A 429 14.92 -19.23 18.46
CA LYS A 429 15.75 -19.00 17.27
C LYS A 429 15.23 -19.74 16.05
N ALA A 430 14.82 -21.01 16.19
CA ALA A 430 14.26 -21.78 15.09
C ALA A 430 12.93 -21.20 14.58
N ILE A 431 12.03 -20.78 15.48
CA ILE A 431 10.77 -20.13 15.12
C ILE A 431 11.06 -18.83 14.35
N MET A 432 11.92 -17.97 14.88
CA MET A 432 12.23 -16.68 14.24
C MET A 432 12.96 -16.84 12.91
N ALA A 433 13.94 -17.75 12.83
CA ALA A 433 14.64 -18.07 11.59
C ALA A 433 13.70 -18.64 10.51
N SER A 434 12.73 -19.48 10.90
CA SER A 434 11.74 -20.03 9.97
C SER A 434 10.85 -18.95 9.36
N GLY A 435 10.41 -17.97 10.16
CA GLY A 435 9.66 -16.82 9.66
C GLY A 435 10.51 -15.92 8.76
N PHE A 436 11.77 -15.69 9.13
CA PHE A 436 12.68 -14.87 8.31
C PHE A 436 12.90 -15.51 6.93
N LEU A 437 13.11 -16.83 6.90
CA LEU A 437 13.25 -17.58 5.65
C LEU A 437 11.97 -17.52 4.81
N LEU A 438 10.80 -17.66 5.44
CA LEU A 438 9.51 -17.57 4.77
C LEU A 438 9.29 -16.17 4.18
N LEU A 439 9.43 -15.11 4.98
CA LEU A 439 9.21 -13.74 4.55
C LEU A 439 10.19 -13.33 3.44
N THR A 440 11.46 -13.70 3.58
CA THR A 440 12.47 -13.46 2.54
C THR A 440 12.14 -14.24 1.26
N GLY A 441 11.70 -15.49 1.39
CA GLY A 441 11.26 -16.31 0.26
C GLY A 441 10.07 -15.71 -0.49
N VAL A 442 9.05 -15.25 0.25
CA VAL A 442 7.88 -14.55 -0.31
C VAL A 442 8.30 -13.23 -0.94
N GLY A 443 9.18 -12.45 -0.30
CA GLY A 443 9.70 -11.19 -0.83
C GLY A 443 10.44 -11.38 -2.15
N LEU A 444 11.36 -12.36 -2.21
CA LEU A 444 12.07 -12.74 -3.44
C LEU A 444 11.11 -13.20 -4.54
N PHE A 445 10.10 -14.00 -4.19
CA PHE A 445 9.06 -14.41 -5.13
C PHE A 445 8.28 -13.22 -5.71
N LEU A 446 7.87 -12.27 -4.86
CA LEU A 446 7.17 -11.06 -5.30
C LEU A 446 8.06 -10.19 -6.19
N VAL A 447 9.34 -10.02 -5.85
CA VAL A 447 10.31 -9.30 -6.69
C VAL A 447 10.47 -9.98 -8.05
N ALA A 448 10.62 -11.30 -8.08
CA ALA A 448 10.73 -12.05 -9.33
C ALA A 448 9.45 -11.94 -10.19
N ARG A 449 8.27 -12.04 -9.56
CA ARG A 449 6.97 -11.86 -10.22
C ARG A 449 6.83 -10.46 -10.82
N ASP A 450 7.18 -9.43 -10.05
CA ASP A 450 7.14 -8.04 -10.51
C ASP A 450 8.13 -7.82 -11.67
N ALA A 451 9.34 -8.40 -11.60
CA ALA A 451 10.32 -8.31 -12.68
C ALA A 451 9.84 -8.99 -13.98
N VAL A 452 9.22 -10.17 -13.89
CA VAL A 452 8.62 -10.84 -15.05
C VAL A 452 7.47 -10.02 -15.64
N SER A 453 6.63 -9.43 -14.79
CA SER A 453 5.56 -8.54 -15.24
C SER A 453 6.08 -7.31 -15.98
N LEU A 454 7.24 -6.78 -15.59
CA LEU A 454 7.89 -5.66 -16.29
C LEU A 454 8.56 -6.05 -17.61
N LEU A 455 9.00 -7.31 -17.75
CA LEU A 455 9.60 -7.83 -18.98
C LEU A 455 8.58 -8.28 -20.04
N HIS A 456 7.34 -8.54 -19.64
CA HIS A 456 6.23 -8.93 -20.52
C HIS A 456 5.37 -7.75 -21.00
N LEU A 457 5.76 -6.53 -20.65
CA LEU A 457 5.33 -5.26 -21.26
C LEU A 457 6.33 -4.88 -22.36
#